data_AF-A0A815T8K4-F1
#
_entry.id   AF-A0A815T8K4-F1
#
_cell.length_a   1.000
_cell.length_b   1.000
_cell.length_c   1.000
_cell.angle_alpha   90.00
_cell.angle_beta   90.00
_cell.angle_gamma   90.00
#
_symmetry.space_group_name_H-M   'P 1'
#
loop_
_entity.id
_entity.type
_entity.pdbx_description
1 polymer ?
#
loop_
_entity_poly.entity_id
_entity_poly.type
_entity_poly.pdbx_seq_one_letter_code
_entity_poly.pdbx_strand_id
1 'polypeptide(L)' 'QSGALGSRLTGAGWGGCAVSLVRQENLHEFIANVRDKFYINSKDTKRVNKADQSIFPTLPGCGIYASRL' A
#
# COMPACT_ATOMS: atom_id res chain seq x y z
N GLN A 1 -6.91 13.53 0.55
CA GLN A 1 -5.57 13.54 1.15
C GLN A 1 -5.71 13.02 2.57
N SER A 2 -4.97 11.97 2.95
CA SER A 2 -5.30 11.12 4.13
C SER A 2 -4.12 10.91 5.08
N GLY A 3 -3.21 11.88 5.20
CA GLY A 3 -2.07 11.79 6.14
C GLY A 3 -0.73 11.33 5.57
N ALA A 4 -0.64 11.06 4.25
CA ALA A 4 0.65 10.86 3.59
C ALA A 4 1.41 12.18 3.40
N LEU A 5 2.72 12.15 3.68
CA LEU A 5 3.66 13.23 3.41
C LEU A 5 3.98 13.35 1.92
N GLY A 6 3.92 12.24 1.20
CA GLY A 6 4.11 12.17 -0.25
C GLY A 6 3.80 10.78 -0.78
N SER A 7 3.37 10.72 -2.04
CA SER A 7 3.04 9.46 -2.73
C SER A 7 3.56 9.50 -4.15
N ARG A 8 4.10 8.39 -4.64
CA ARG A 8 4.53 8.24 -6.05
C ARG A 8 4.35 6.81 -6.54
N LEU A 9 4.22 6.68 -7.86
CA LEU A 9 4.32 5.38 -8.54
C LEU A 9 5.74 4.79 -8.38
N THR A 10 5.82 3.46 -8.30
CA THR A 10 7.09 2.72 -8.25
C THR A 10 7.08 1.59 -9.28
N GLY A 11 8.28 1.15 -9.70
CA GLY A 11 8.45 0.22 -10.81
C GLY A 11 8.38 0.91 -12.18
N ALA A 12 7.91 0.17 -13.19
CA ALA A 12 7.92 0.61 -14.58
C ALA A 12 6.87 1.67 -14.95
N GLY A 13 5.78 1.79 -14.19
CA GLY A 13 4.67 2.72 -14.47
C GLY A 13 3.50 2.08 -15.21
N TRP A 14 2.57 2.91 -15.70
CA TRP A 14 1.30 2.53 -16.36
C TRP A 14 0.41 1.57 -15.55
N GLY A 15 0.54 1.60 -14.22
CA GLY A 15 -0.11 0.68 -13.29
C GLY A 15 0.86 0.22 -12.22
N GLY A 16 0.59 -0.96 -11.64
CA GLY A 16 1.46 -1.57 -10.65
C GLY A 16 1.28 -0.99 -9.23
N CYS A 17 2.39 -0.64 -8.59
CA CYS A 17 2.44 -0.25 -7.19
C CYS A 17 2.67 1.25 -7.00
N ALA A 18 2.19 1.78 -5.88
CA ALA A 18 2.53 3.11 -5.39
C ALA A 18 3.13 3.01 -4.00
N VAL A 19 4.06 3.90 -3.68
CA VAL A 19 4.64 4.04 -2.34
C VAL A 19 4.16 5.36 -1.76
N SER A 20 3.67 5.32 -0.52
CA SER A 20 3.25 6.49 0.23
C SER A 20 4.05 6.58 1.52
N LEU A 21 4.69 7.71 1.76
CA LEU A 21 5.37 8.00 3.01
C LEU A 21 4.35 8.54 4.01
N VAL A 22 4.15 7.84 5.12
CA VAL A 22 3.11 8.15 6.12
C VAL A 22 3.76 8.15 7.50
N ARG A 23 3.36 9.08 8.36
CA ARG A 23 3.77 9.07 9.77
C ARG A 23 3.08 7.90 10.49
N GLN A 24 3.76 7.28 11.44
CA GLN A 24 3.28 6.05 12.08
C GLN A 24 1.95 6.25 12.82
N GLU A 25 1.75 7.41 13.45
CA GLU A 25 0.51 7.81 14.11
C GLU A 25 -0.69 7.88 13.17
N ASN A 26 -0.48 8.13 11.88
CA ASN A 26 -1.54 8.25 10.88
C ASN A 26 -1.75 6.96 10.08
N LEU A 27 -1.01 5.88 10.38
CA LEU A 27 -0.92 4.71 9.53
C LEU A 27 -2.28 4.01 9.34
N HIS A 28 -2.98 3.74 10.44
CA HIS A 28 -4.26 3.02 10.40
C HIS A 28 -5.33 3.82 9.67
N GLU A 29 -5.40 5.12 9.93
CA GLU A 29 -6.35 6.03 9.27
C GLU A 29 -6.06 6.13 7.77
N PHE A 30 -4.78 6.21 7.38
CA PHE A 30 -4.37 6.22 5.98
C PHE A 30 -4.83 4.94 5.26
N ILE A 31 -4.55 3.76 5.83
CA ILE A 31 -4.92 2.47 5.24
C ILE A 31 -6.44 2.36 5.07
N ALA A 32 -7.22 2.68 6.11
CA ALA A 32 -8.68 2.66 6.06
C ALA A 32 -9.22 3.59 4.96
N ASN A 33 -8.71 4.82 4.91
CA ASN A 33 -9.11 5.79 3.88
C ASN A 33 -8.80 5.32 2.46
N VAL A 34 -7.62 4.72 2.21
CA VAL A 34 -7.26 4.21 0.87
C VAL A 34 -8.12 2.99 0.52
N ARG A 35 -8.34 2.08 1.47
CA ARG A 35 -9.24 0.93 1.30
C ARG A 35 -10.61 1.40 0.85
N ASP A 36 -11.25 2.28 1.61
CA ASP A 36 -12.62 2.69 1.36
C ASP A 36 -12.76 3.51 0.08
N LYS A 37 -11.90 4.53 -0.09
CA LYS A 37 -12.04 5.50 -1.19
C LYS A 37 -11.52 4.99 -2.53
N PHE A 38 -10.58 4.03 -2.54
CA PHE A 38 -9.94 3.57 -3.78
C PHE A 38 -10.22 2.10 -4.11
N TYR A 39 -10.40 1.21 -3.14
CA TYR A 39 -10.65 -0.22 -3.40
C TYR A 39 -12.11 -0.61 -3.26
N ILE A 40 -12.80 -0.17 -2.19
CA ILE A 40 -14.18 -0.57 -1.90
C ILE A 40 -15.19 0.22 -2.73
N ASN A 41 -14.99 1.53 -2.88
CA ASN A 41 -15.87 2.38 -3.71
C ASN A 41 -15.71 2.17 -5.24
N SER A 42 -15.13 1.04 -5.65
CA SER A 42 -14.95 0.66 -7.04
C SER A 42 -16.11 -0.22 -7.49
N LYS A 43 -16.62 0.00 -8.71
CA LYS A 43 -17.63 -0.89 -9.34
C LYS A 43 -17.07 -2.27 -9.72
N ASP A 44 -15.76 -2.45 -9.65
CA ASP A 44 -15.08 -3.72 -9.94
C ASP A 44 -14.97 -4.59 -8.69
N THR A 45 -15.79 -5.65 -8.63
CA THR A 45 -15.80 -6.65 -7.56
C THR A 45 -14.44 -7.35 -7.37
N LYS A 46 -13.65 -7.53 -8.44
CA LYS A 46 -12.32 -8.16 -8.33
C LYS A 46 -11.36 -7.30 -7.53
N ARG A 47 -11.51 -5.98 -7.63
CA ARG A 47 -10.70 -5.01 -6.90
C ARG A 47 -11.09 -4.93 -5.43
N VAL A 48 -12.39 -4.98 -5.15
CA VAL A 48 -12.93 -5.05 -3.77
C VAL A 48 -12.37 -6.28 -3.04
N ASN A 49 -12.45 -7.46 -3.66
CA ASN A 49 -11.99 -8.72 -3.07
C ASN A 49 -10.47 -8.78 -2.83
N LYS A 50 -9.70 -7.92 -3.50
CA LYS A 50 -8.24 -7.84 -3.36
C LYS A 50 -7.76 -6.70 -2.46
N ALA A 51 -8.66 -5.94 -1.84
CA ALA A 51 -8.31 -4.76 -1.05
C ALA A 51 -7.29 -5.09 0.05
N ASP A 52 -7.50 -6.17 0.79
CA ASP A 52 -6.65 -6.60 1.91
C ASP A 52 -5.23 -7.01 1.49
N GLN A 53 -5.06 -7.53 0.27
CA GLN A 53 -3.76 -7.94 -0.24
C GLN A 53 -3.04 -6.80 -0.99
N SER A 54 -3.74 -5.70 -1.27
CA SER A 54 -3.23 -4.62 -2.12
C SER A 54 -2.66 -3.44 -1.35
N ILE A 55 -2.90 -3.36 -0.03
CA ILE A 55 -2.43 -2.28 0.83
C ILE A 55 -1.79 -2.89 2.07
N PHE A 56 -0.50 -2.62 2.28
CA PHE A 56 0.21 -3.10 3.46
C PHE A 56 1.31 -2.12 3.87
N PRO A 57 1.52 -1.92 5.18
CA PRO A 57 2.68 -1.19 5.67
C PRO A 57 3.94 -2.05 5.49
N THR A 58 5.08 -1.40 5.29
CA THR A 58 6.38 -2.06 5.23
C THR A 58 7.47 -1.18 5.84
N LEU A 59 8.53 -1.82 6.32
CA LEU A 59 9.76 -1.20 6.79
C LEU A 59 10.92 -1.75 5.94
N PRO A 60 12.08 -1.06 5.90
CA PRO A 60 13.26 -1.57 5.20
C PRO A 60 13.59 -3.00 5.63
N GLY A 61 13.53 -3.94 4.68
CA GLY A 61 13.84 -5.35 4.91
C GLY A 61 15.33 -5.67 4.75
N CYS A 62 15.73 -6.87 5.15
CA CYS A 62 17.06 -7.40 4.87
C CYS A 62 17.15 -7.91 3.42
N GLY A 63 18.37 -7.84 2.86
CA GLY A 63 18.66 -8.43 1.55
C GLY A 63 18.77 -9.95 1.59
N ILE A 64 19.18 -10.53 0.47
CA ILE A 64 19.40 -11.98 0.35
C ILE A 64 20.55 -12.38 1.28
N TYR A 65 20.33 -13.44 2.07
CA TYR A 65 21.36 -14.07 2.90
C TYR A 65 21.21 -15.59 2.85
N ALA A 66 22.31 -16.32 3.02
CA ALA A 66 22.31 -17.77 3.12
C ALA A 66 22.22 -18.19 4.59
N SER A 67 21.23 -19.01 4.94
CA SER A 67 21.13 -19.67 6.25
C SER A 67 21.51 -21.14 6.12
N ARG A 68 22.39 -21.63 7.00
CA ARG A 68 22.67 -23.06 7.13
C ARG A 68 21.80 -23.62 8.25
N LEU A 69 20.98 -24.63 7.94
CA LEU A 69 20.20 -25.40 8.91
C LEU A 69 21.09 -26.40 9.65
#